data_AF-A0A3B0T5Z8-F1
#
_entry.id   AF-A0A3B0T5Z8-F1
#
_cell.length_a   1.000
_cell.length_b   1.000
_cell.length_c   1.000
_cell.angle_alpha   90.00
_cell.angle_beta   90.00
_cell.angle_gamma   90.00
#
_symmetry.space_group_name_H-M   'P 1'
#
loop_
_entity.id
_entity.type
_entity.pdbx_description
1 polymer ?
#
loop_
_entity_poly.entity_id
_entity_poly.type
_entity_poly.pdbx_seq_one_letter_code
_entity_poly.pdbx_strand_id
1 'polypeptide(L)'
;MMIEDWEIGQLYRNTLAAAEGNEAIAVEKVKQKYFDYFALKKDLHLYLGTTKAFHYRSKNPFMIIRTFTPNIETQTTFASRKFFCFTNT
;
A
#
# COMPACT_ATOMS: atom_id res chain seq x y z
N MET A 1 -11.98 0.31 -12.31
CA MET A 1 -10.60 0.64 -11.90
C MET A 1 -9.92 -0.67 -11.55
N MET A 2 -8.75 -0.94 -12.12
CA MET A 2 -8.04 -2.22 -11.92
C MET A 2 -6.94 -2.07 -10.85
N ILE A 3 -6.61 -3.17 -10.18
CA ILE A 3 -5.56 -3.24 -9.16
C ILE A 3 -4.48 -4.17 -9.68
N GLU A 4 -3.28 -3.63 -9.89
CA GLU A 4 -2.10 -4.35 -10.37
C GLU A 4 -0.96 -4.17 -9.36
N ASP A 5 -1.22 -4.56 -8.13
CA ASP A 5 -0.25 -4.50 -7.04
C ASP A 5 0.31 -5.91 -6.79
N TRP A 6 1.63 -6.06 -6.95
CA TRP A 6 2.34 -7.31 -6.69
C TRP A 6 2.20 -7.78 -5.23
N GLU A 7 2.19 -6.85 -4.28
CA GLU A 7 2.11 -7.15 -2.86
C GLU A 7 0.73 -7.74 -2.50
N ILE A 8 -0.34 -7.20 -3.09
CA ILE A 8 -1.69 -7.79 -3.00
C ILE A 8 -1.70 -9.19 -3.62
N GLY A 9 -1.08 -9.36 -4.79
CA GLY A 9 -1.00 -10.66 -5.45
C GLY A 9 -0.27 -11.72 -4.62
N GLN A 10 0.84 -11.35 -3.98
CA GLN A 10 1.56 -12.23 -3.05
C GLN A 10 0.74 -12.53 -1.80
N LEU A 11 0.08 -11.53 -1.22
CA LEU A 11 -0.80 -11.71 -0.07
C LEU A 11 -1.93 -12.70 -0.40
N TYR A 12 -2.57 -12.54 -1.56
CA TYR A 12 -3.63 -13.44 -2.03
C TYR A 12 -3.12 -14.88 -2.15
N ARG A 13 -1.97 -15.10 -2.80
CA ARG A 13 -1.36 -16.44 -2.93
C ARG A 13 -1.09 -17.08 -1.56
N ASN A 14 -0.57 -16.32 -0.61
CA ASN A 14 -0.32 -16.81 0.75
C ASN A 14 -1.63 -17.18 1.47
N THR A 15 -2.67 -16.34 1.35
CA THR A 15 -3.98 -16.64 1.95
C THR A 15 -4.70 -17.80 1.26
N LEU A 16 -4.49 -17.98 -0.04
CA LEU A 16 -5.06 -19.08 -0.82
C LEU A 16 -4.42 -20.41 -0.44
N ALA A 17 -3.10 -20.44 -0.29
CA ALA A 17 -2.38 -21.61 0.22
C ALA A 17 -2.84 -21.96 1.65
N ALA A 18 -3.05 -20.95 2.52
CA ALA A 18 -3.55 -21.14 3.87
C ALA A 18 -5.06 -21.47 3.95
N ALA A 19 -5.81 -21.25 2.87
CA ALA A 19 -7.24 -21.57 2.77
C ALA A 19 -7.51 -22.84 1.95
N GLU A 20 -6.49 -23.65 1.71
CA GLU A 20 -6.58 -24.93 0.97
C GLU A 20 -7.21 -24.78 -0.43
N GLY A 21 -6.95 -23.64 -1.08
CA GLY A 21 -7.50 -23.35 -2.41
C GLY A 21 -8.89 -22.72 -2.42
N ASN A 22 -9.48 -22.40 -1.26
CA ASN A 22 -10.75 -21.69 -1.20
C ASN A 22 -10.58 -20.19 -1.50
N GLU A 23 -10.92 -19.82 -2.74
CA GLU A 23 -10.77 -18.44 -3.24
C GLU A 23 -11.62 -17.43 -2.47
N ALA A 24 -12.84 -17.78 -2.06
CA ALA A 24 -13.74 -16.86 -1.37
C ALA A 24 -13.14 -16.40 -0.03
N ILE A 25 -12.60 -17.35 0.74
CA ILE A 25 -11.95 -17.09 2.02
C ILE A 25 -10.67 -16.27 1.81
N ALA A 26 -9.89 -16.56 0.77
CA ALA A 26 -8.67 -15.81 0.46
C ALA A 26 -8.98 -14.34 0.12
N VAL A 27 -9.99 -14.09 -0.73
CA VAL A 27 -10.43 -12.73 -1.08
C VAL A 27 -10.92 -11.96 0.15
N GLU A 28 -11.70 -12.61 1.02
CA GLU A 28 -12.22 -11.98 2.23
C GLU A 28 -11.10 -11.58 3.20
N LYS A 29 -10.13 -12.46 3.42
CA LYS A 29 -8.96 -12.17 4.27
C LYS A 29 -8.10 -11.02 3.72
N VAL A 30 -7.91 -10.96 2.40
CA VAL A 30 -7.18 -9.86 1.74
C VAL A 30 -7.91 -8.54 1.95
N LYS A 31 -9.24 -8.53 1.77
CA LYS A 31 -10.07 -7.33 2.01
C LYS A 31 -9.99 -6.88 3.46
N GLN A 32 -10.19 -7.79 4.42
CA GLN A 32 -10.10 -7.48 5.84
C GLN A 32 -8.76 -6.83 6.19
N LYS A 33 -7.64 -7.40 5.75
CA LYS A 33 -6.32 -6.81 6.03
C LYS A 33 -6.17 -5.42 5.41
N TYR A 34 -6.74 -5.18 4.23
CA TYR A 34 -6.67 -3.88 3.59
C TYR A 34 -7.51 -2.82 4.29
N PHE A 35 -8.76 -3.13 4.60
CA PHE A 35 -9.65 -2.19 5.29
C PHE A 35 -9.23 -1.97 6.74
N ASP A 36 -8.94 -3.03 7.49
CA ASP A 36 -8.68 -2.95 8.93
C ASP A 36 -7.29 -2.37 9.25
N TYR A 37 -6.31 -2.60 8.38
CA TYR A 37 -4.92 -2.26 8.66
C TYR A 37 -4.41 -1.08 7.85
N PHE A 38 -4.71 -1.02 6.56
CA PHE A 38 -4.20 0.06 5.70
C PHE A 38 -5.12 1.28 5.72
N ALA A 39 -6.45 1.10 5.64
CA ALA A 39 -7.36 2.24 5.61
C ALA A 39 -7.57 2.91 6.98
N LEU A 40 -7.55 2.13 8.08
CA LEU A 40 -7.84 2.67 9.42
C LEU A 40 -6.61 3.10 10.21
N LYS A 41 -5.46 2.44 10.04
CA LYS A 41 -4.28 2.65 10.91
C LYS A 41 -3.17 3.49 10.28
N LYS A 42 -3.19 3.70 8.97
CA LYS A 42 -2.11 4.36 8.23
C LYS A 42 -2.68 5.36 7.24
N ASP A 43 -1.85 6.29 6.81
CA ASP A 43 -2.18 7.16 5.69
C ASP A 43 -1.99 6.37 4.39
N LEU A 44 -3.06 6.13 3.64
CA LEU A 44 -3.05 5.28 2.46
C LEU A 44 -2.85 6.13 1.20
N HIS A 45 -1.62 6.16 0.70
CA HIS A 45 -1.31 6.77 -0.58
C HIS A 45 -1.31 5.71 -1.69
N LEU A 46 -2.06 5.97 -2.75
CA LEU A 46 -2.17 5.09 -3.91
C LEU A 46 -1.37 5.66 -5.07
N TYR A 47 -0.43 4.88 -5.60
CA TYR A 47 0.21 5.20 -6.87
C TYR A 47 -0.66 4.68 -8.00
N LEU A 48 -1.24 5.64 -8.72
CA LEU A 48 -2.06 5.41 -9.90
C LEU A 48 -1.19 5.54 -11.14
N GLY A 49 -1.28 4.56 -12.03
CA GLY A 49 -0.67 4.63 -13.35
C GLY A 49 -1.67 4.29 -14.44
N THR A 50 -1.20 4.40 -15.68
CA THR A 50 -1.95 3.99 -16.87
C THR A 50 -1.00 3.23 -17.78
N THR A 51 -1.46 2.17 -18.45
CA THR A 51 -0.66 1.52 -19.48
C THR A 51 -0.80 2.31 -20.79
N LYS A 52 0.30 2.45 -21.54
CA LYS A 52 0.32 3.11 -22.86
C LYS A 52 -0.77 2.56 -23.82
N ALA A 53 -1.08 1.27 -23.73
CA ALA A 53 -2.09 0.61 -24.55
C ALA A 53 -3.54 1.07 -24.26
N PHE A 54 -3.84 1.44 -23.02
CA PHE A 54 -5.20 1.76 -22.56
C PHE A 54 -5.43 3.26 -22.33
N HIS A 55 -4.34 4.05 -22.29
CA HIS A 55 -4.38 5.49 -22.05
C HIS A 55 -5.36 6.25 -22.95
N TYR A 56 -5.45 5.86 -24.23
CA TYR A 56 -6.33 6.52 -25.21
C TYR A 56 -7.61 5.73 -25.57
N ARG A 57 -7.77 4.52 -25.01
CA ARG A 57 -8.87 3.60 -25.38
C ARG A 57 -9.93 3.42 -24.30
N SER A 58 -9.59 3.66 -23.03
CA SER A 58 -10.47 3.35 -21.90
C SER A 58 -11.09 4.60 -21.29
N LYS A 59 -12.38 4.51 -20.90
CA LYS A 59 -13.06 5.53 -20.07
C LYS A 59 -12.43 5.68 -18.68
N ASN A 60 -11.76 4.64 -18.18
CA ASN A 60 -11.01 4.68 -16.93
C ASN A 60 -9.70 3.90 -17.11
N PRO A 61 -8.62 4.55 -17.55
CA PRO A 61 -7.33 3.91 -17.80
C PRO A 61 -6.50 3.73 -16.52
N PHE A 62 -6.98 4.22 -15.38
CA PHE A 62 -6.22 4.23 -14.13
C PHE A 62 -6.21 2.84 -13.49
N MET A 63 -5.00 2.41 -13.14
CA MET A 63 -4.74 1.22 -12.34
C MET A 63 -3.90 1.59 -11.12
N ILE A 64 -4.23 0.96 -9.99
CA ILE A 64 -3.43 1.08 -8.77
C ILE A 64 -2.25 0.11 -8.92
N ILE A 65 -1.04 0.66 -9.03
CA ILE A 65 0.19 -0.13 -9.24
C ILE A 65 0.84 -0.48 -7.90
N ARG A 66 0.72 0.44 -6.94
CA ARG A 66 1.40 0.32 -5.65
C ARG A 66 0.70 1.12 -4.58
N THR A 67 0.79 0.63 -3.37
CA THR A 67 0.37 1.37 -2.18
C THR A 67 1.58 1.83 -1.37
N PHE A 68 1.50 3.03 -0.80
CA PHE A 68 2.48 3.58 0.12
C PHE A 68 1.77 3.99 1.39
N THR A 69 2.06 3.27 2.45
CA THR A 69 1.43 3.45 3.75
C THR A 69 2.49 3.77 4.80
N PRO A 70 2.98 5.02 4.86
CA PRO A 70 3.86 5.43 5.95
C PRO A 70 3.12 5.30 7.27
N ASN A 71 3.86 5.03 8.34
CA ASN A 71 3.28 5.10 9.67
C ASN A 71 3.01 6.57 9.99
N ILE A 72 1.86 6.86 10.62
CA ILE A 72 1.53 8.22 11.04
C ILE A 72 2.47 8.57 12.21
N GLU A 73 3.51 9.35 11.92
CA GLU A 73 4.38 9.90 12.95
C GLU A 73 3.74 11.18 13.49
N THR A 74 3.06 11.08 14.64
CA THR A 74 2.64 12.27 15.37
C THR A 74 3.88 12.91 15.99
N GLN A 75 4.33 14.04 15.46
CA GLN A 75 5.41 14.85 16.05
C GLN A 75 4.98 15.30 17.44
N THR A 76 5.31 14.52 18.48
CA THR A 76 4.83 14.75 19.85
C THR A 76 5.59 15.84 20.58
N THR A 77 6.74 16.30 20.09
CA THR A 77 7.47 17.42 20.71
C THR A 77 8.56 17.95 19.77
N PHE A 78 8.76 19.26 19.82
CA PHE A 78 9.92 19.94 19.22
C PHE A 78 11.14 19.67 20.10
N ALA A 79 11.63 18.43 20.11
CA ALA A 79 12.89 18.12 20.76
C ALA A 79 14.00 18.72 19.89
N SER A 80 14.60 19.80 20.40
CA SER A 80 15.82 20.43 19.91
C SER A 80 16.83 19.37 19.45
N ARG A 81 16.87 19.11 18.14
CA ARG A 81 17.98 18.36 17.54
C ARG A 81 19.22 19.19 17.85
N LYS A 82 20.06 18.70 18.77
CA LYS A 82 21.40 19.26 19.01
C LYS A 82 22.04 19.40 17.63
N PHE A 83 22.29 20.64 17.23
CA PHE A 83 23.23 20.97 16.18
C PHE A 83 24.51 20.21 16.51
N PHE A 84 24.78 19.13 15.78
CA PHE A 84 26.05 18.43 15.84
C PHE A 84 27.04 19.33 15.09
N CYS A 85 27.54 20.35 15.81
CA CYS A 85 28.65 21.16 15.34
C CYS A 85 29.88 20.26 15.37
N PHE A 86 30.35 19.86 14.19
CA PHE A 86 31.69 19.30 14.03
C PHE A 86 32.70 20.38 14.45
N THR A 87 33.18 20.32 15.70
CA THR A 87 34.46 20.94 16.01
C THR A 87 35.54 19.98 15.53
N ASN A 88 36.11 20.26 14.36
CA ASN A 88 37.40 19.71 13.97
C ASN A 88 38.45 20.34 14.90
N THR A 89 39.10 19.50 15.69
CA THR A 89 40.43 19.75 16.28
C THR A 89 41.34 18.66 15.78
#